data_AF-A0A2N1KUW5-F1
#
_entry.id   AF-A0A2N1KUW5-F1
#
_cell.length_a   1.000
_cell.length_b   1.000
_cell.length_c   1.000
_cell.angle_alpha   90.00
_cell.angle_beta   90.00
_cell.angle_gamma   90.00
#
_symmetry.space_group_name_H-M   'P 1'
#
loop_
_entity.id
_entity.type
_entity.pdbx_description
1 polymer ?
#
loop_
_entity_poly.entity_id
_entity_poly.type
_entity_poly.pdbx_seq_one_letter_code
_entity_poly.pdbx_strand_id
1 'polypeptide(L)'
;MGPDKKIMLEKFPVSQFIPGTRGEDIEKLWREFYRLYMFLHKAHLSDQEIDQFEIDAQNWIRIFCRPTQGCINSPIQIPGLYRKEDVTPYMHVFAKHVPQFLRQLKEKGLSLQILSTSSIEKKNHNQ
;
A
#
# COMPACT_ATOMS: atom_id res chain seq x y z
N MET A 1 -3.26 0.68 12.32
CA MET A 1 -2.70 2.00 11.99
C MET A 1 -3.48 3.10 12.71
N GLY A 2 -2.80 4.03 13.38
CA GLY A 2 -3.42 5.12 14.14
C GLY A 2 -4.15 6.15 13.27
N PRO A 3 -5.04 6.96 13.85
CA PRO A 3 -5.91 7.90 13.11
C PRO A 3 -5.15 8.88 12.23
N ASP A 4 -4.09 9.51 12.75
CA ASP A 4 -3.34 10.54 12.01
C ASP A 4 -2.67 10.00 10.76
N LYS A 5 -2.10 8.79 10.86
CA LYS A 5 -1.48 8.09 9.72
C LYS A 5 -2.51 7.78 8.63
N LYS A 6 -3.76 7.46 9.00
CA LYS A 6 -4.84 7.25 8.03
C LYS A 6 -5.20 8.55 7.33
N ILE A 7 -5.37 9.65 8.08
CA ILE A 7 -5.66 10.98 7.53
C ILE A 7 -4.55 11.40 6.56
N MET A 8 -3.30 11.14 6.92
CA MET A 8 -2.15 11.43 6.06
C MET A 8 -2.27 10.70 4.72
N LEU A 9 -2.53 9.39 4.73
CA LEU A 9 -2.65 8.59 3.51
C LEU A 9 -3.90 8.92 2.68
N GLU A 10 -4.98 9.34 3.32
CA GLU A 10 -6.26 9.63 2.66
C GLU A 10 -6.36 11.05 2.10
N LYS A 11 -5.84 12.06 2.83
CA LYS A 11 -6.16 13.47 2.57
C LYS A 11 -4.96 14.39 2.39
N PHE A 12 -3.75 13.99 2.80
CA PHE A 12 -2.60 14.89 2.73
C PHE A 12 -2.25 15.23 1.26
N PRO A 13 -2.20 16.51 0.87
CA PRO A 13 -2.05 16.90 -0.53
C PRO A 13 -0.55 16.96 -0.92
N VAL A 14 0.07 15.80 -1.13
CA VAL A 14 1.52 15.71 -1.44
C VAL A 14 1.90 16.58 -2.64
N SER A 15 1.04 16.65 -3.66
CA SER A 15 1.25 17.46 -4.87
C SER A 15 1.38 18.96 -4.61
N GLN A 16 0.89 19.48 -3.48
CA GLN A 16 1.06 20.89 -3.10
C GLN A 16 2.45 21.18 -2.52
N PHE A 17 3.13 20.17 -1.98
CA PHE A 17 4.44 20.30 -1.34
C PHE A 17 5.59 19.81 -2.22
N ILE A 18 5.31 18.88 -3.14
CA ILE A 18 6.29 18.36 -4.10
C ILE A 18 5.85 18.80 -5.50
N PRO A 19 6.55 19.76 -6.14
CA PRO A 19 6.13 20.29 -7.42
C PRO A 19 6.29 19.28 -8.56
N GLY A 20 5.45 19.45 -9.58
CA GLY A 20 5.48 18.67 -10.82
C GLY A 20 4.86 17.28 -10.70
N THR A 21 4.96 16.52 -11.79
CA THR A 21 4.35 15.19 -11.93
C THR A 21 4.78 14.20 -10.86
N ARG A 22 5.99 14.39 -10.28
CA ARG A 22 6.47 13.57 -9.16
C ARG A 22 5.56 13.66 -7.94
N GLY A 23 5.10 14.85 -7.57
CA GLY A 23 4.21 15.03 -6.41
C GLY A 23 2.86 14.36 -6.62
N GLU A 24 2.28 14.52 -7.80
CA GLU A 24 1.04 13.85 -8.20
C GLU A 24 1.16 12.32 -8.18
N ASP A 25 2.28 11.79 -8.67
CA ASP A 25 2.54 10.35 -8.69
C ASP A 25 2.74 9.77 -7.28
N ILE A 26 3.43 10.48 -6.39
CA ILE A 26 3.55 10.08 -4.98
C ILE A 26 2.19 10.14 -4.29
N GLU A 27 1.39 11.18 -4.56
CA GLU A 27 0.05 11.29 -3.99
C GLU A 27 -0.83 10.10 -4.41
N LYS A 28 -0.87 9.79 -5.71
CA LYS A 28 -1.59 8.61 -6.24
C LYS A 28 -1.12 7.32 -5.57
N LEU A 29 0.19 7.16 -5.40
CA LEU A 29 0.78 5.99 -4.73
C LEU A 29 0.28 5.86 -3.27
N TRP A 30 0.13 6.97 -2.55
CA TRP A 30 -0.43 6.98 -1.19
C TRP A 30 -1.92 6.64 -1.16
N ARG A 31 -2.70 7.19 -2.10
CA ARG A 31 -4.14 6.88 -2.23
C ARG A 31 -4.37 5.41 -2.57
N GLU A 32 -3.56 4.84 -3.46
CA GLU A 32 -3.62 3.41 -3.77
C GLU A 32 -3.24 2.55 -2.58
N PHE A 33 -2.20 2.92 -1.82
CA PHE A 33 -1.87 2.20 -0.59
C PHE A 33 -3.00 2.27 0.44
N TYR A 34 -3.64 3.44 0.60
CA TYR A 34 -4.79 3.60 1.48
C TYR A 34 -5.96 2.69 1.05
N ARG A 35 -6.30 2.66 -0.25
CA ARG A 35 -7.34 1.79 -0.81
C ARG A 35 -7.05 0.32 -0.49
N LEU A 36 -5.82 -0.14 -0.75
CA LEU A 36 -5.41 -1.51 -0.47
C LEU A 36 -5.42 -1.81 1.03
N TYR A 37 -4.99 -0.88 1.88
CA TYR A 37 -5.05 -1.04 3.34
C TYR A 37 -6.49 -1.16 3.85
N MET A 38 -7.41 -0.34 3.34
CA MET A 38 -8.82 -0.39 3.71
C MET A 38 -9.47 -1.70 3.25
N PHE A 39 -9.02 -2.27 2.13
CA PHE A 39 -9.46 -3.58 1.67
C PHE A 39 -9.20 -4.70 2.68
N LEU A 40 -8.05 -4.66 3.37
CA LEU A 40 -7.70 -5.63 4.42
C LEU A 40 -8.62 -5.57 5.65
N HIS A 41 -9.42 -4.51 5.79
CA HIS A 41 -10.35 -4.34 6.90
C HIS A 41 -11.76 -4.85 6.58
N LYS A 42 -12.00 -5.39 5.37
CA LYS A 42 -13.25 -6.07 5.07
C LYS A 42 -13.37 -7.36 5.89
N ALA A 43 -14.57 -7.62 6.41
CA ALA A 43 -14.84 -8.82 7.22
C ALA A 43 -14.81 -10.11 6.38
N HIS A 44 -15.33 -10.04 5.15
CA HIS A 44 -15.42 -11.16 4.22
C HIS A 44 -14.91 -10.72 2.85
N LEU A 45 -14.10 -11.59 2.23
CA LEU A 45 -13.53 -11.37 0.91
C LEU A 45 -13.86 -12.58 0.02
N SER A 46 -14.30 -12.30 -1.20
CA SER A 46 -14.44 -13.32 -2.26
C SER A 46 -13.08 -13.69 -2.87
N ASP A 47 -12.98 -14.80 -3.61
CA ASP A 47 -11.71 -15.17 -4.27
C ASP A 47 -11.31 -14.13 -5.32
N GLN A 48 -12.27 -13.66 -6.12
CA GLN A 48 -12.05 -12.60 -7.10
C GLN A 48 -11.52 -11.32 -6.46
N GLU A 49 -12.03 -10.97 -5.28
CA GLU A 49 -11.54 -9.83 -4.50
C GLU A 49 -10.08 -10.02 -4.05
N ILE A 50 -9.72 -11.22 -3.59
CA ILE A 50 -8.34 -11.53 -3.18
C ILE A 50 -7.40 -11.52 -4.39
N ASP A 51 -7.82 -12.05 -5.52
CA ASP A 51 -7.02 -12.05 -6.76
C ASP A 51 -6.80 -10.62 -7.27
N GLN A 52 -7.85 -9.79 -7.25
CA GLN A 52 -7.71 -8.38 -7.60
C GLN A 52 -6.78 -7.64 -6.63
N PHE A 53 -6.89 -7.91 -5.33
CA PHE A 53 -5.97 -7.33 -4.34
C PHE A 53 -4.53 -7.72 -4.62
N GLU A 54 -4.25 -8.98 -4.97
CA GLU A 54 -2.90 -9.43 -5.32
C GLU A 54 -2.35 -8.67 -6.53
N ILE A 55 -3.14 -8.57 -7.60
CA ILE A 55 -2.77 -7.84 -8.82
C ILE A 55 -2.47 -6.37 -8.48
N ASP A 56 -3.36 -5.72 -7.75
CA ASP A 56 -3.25 -4.32 -7.40
C ASP A 56 -2.06 -4.05 -6.47
N ALA A 57 -1.82 -4.90 -5.47
CA ALA A 57 -0.68 -4.77 -4.56
C ALA A 57 0.66 -4.96 -5.28
N GLN A 58 0.73 -5.88 -6.24
CA GLN A 58 1.91 -6.05 -7.09
C GLN A 58 2.11 -4.86 -8.03
N ASN A 59 1.04 -4.34 -8.62
CA ASN A 59 1.10 -3.14 -9.46
C ASN A 59 1.51 -1.90 -8.65
N TRP A 60 1.07 -1.79 -7.41
CA TRP A 60 1.50 -0.74 -6.48
C TRP A 60 3.02 -0.76 -6.26
N ILE A 61 3.62 -1.93 -6.03
CA ILE A 61 5.09 -2.08 -5.96
C ILE A 61 5.78 -1.74 -7.28
N ARG A 62 5.19 -2.13 -8.42
CA ARG A 62 5.73 -1.79 -9.75
C ARG A 62 5.75 -0.29 -9.99
N ILE A 63 4.68 0.42 -9.61
CA ILE A 63 4.60 1.89 -9.70
C ILE A 63 5.62 2.51 -8.76
N PHE A 64 5.71 2.05 -7.50
CA PHE A 64 6.71 2.50 -6.54
C PHE A 64 8.14 2.44 -7.13
N CYS A 65 8.48 1.32 -7.77
CA CYS A 65 9.79 1.08 -8.39
C CYS A 65 9.91 1.57 -9.84
N ARG A 66 9.01 2.45 -10.32
CA ARG A 66 9.02 2.90 -11.72
C ARG A 66 10.38 3.54 -12.03
N PRO A 67 11.15 3.00 -12.99
CA PRO A 67 12.45 3.57 -13.35
C PRO A 67 12.28 4.89 -14.09
N THR A 68 13.34 5.70 -14.10
CA THR A 68 13.41 6.87 -14.97
C THR A 68 13.31 6.44 -16.42
N GLN A 69 12.42 7.07 -17.18
CA GLN A 69 12.21 6.79 -18.60
C GLN A 69 12.81 7.90 -19.46
N GLY A 70 13.39 7.53 -20.60
CA GLY A 70 14.04 8.44 -21.54
C GLY A 70 15.57 8.48 -21.43
N CYS A 71 16.21 9.13 -22.40
CA CYS A 71 17.67 9.27 -22.43
C CYS A 71 18.16 10.21 -21.33
N ILE A 72 19.37 9.93 -20.82
CA ILE A 72 20.06 10.78 -19.84
C ILE A 72 20.19 12.19 -20.43
N ASN A 73 19.80 13.21 -19.66
CA ASN A 73 19.81 14.63 -20.02
C ASN A 73 18.85 15.05 -21.15
N SER A 74 17.84 14.23 -21.47
CA SER A 74 16.76 14.67 -22.36
C SER A 74 15.72 15.51 -21.60
N PRO A 75 15.23 16.63 -22.17
CA PRO A 75 14.11 17.38 -21.58
C PRO A 75 12.80 16.59 -21.52
N ILE A 76 12.70 15.44 -22.20
CA ILE A 76 11.53 14.55 -22.20
C ILE A 76 11.67 13.44 -21.12
N GLN A 77 12.74 13.47 -20.33
CA GLN A 77 12.96 12.45 -19.29
C GLN A 77 11.84 12.50 -18.23
N ILE A 78 11.24 11.33 -17.96
CA ILE A 78 10.26 11.16 -16.89
C ILE A 78 10.98 10.55 -15.69
N PRO A 79 11.15 11.29 -14.58
CA PRO A 79 11.82 10.77 -13.40
C PRO A 79 11.11 9.54 -12.84
N GLY A 80 11.90 8.54 -12.47
CA GLY A 80 11.43 7.41 -11.68
C GLY A 80 11.00 7.84 -10.27
N LEU A 81 10.29 6.97 -9.56
CA LEU A 81 9.79 7.28 -8.20
C LEU A 81 10.80 6.91 -7.12
N TYR A 82 10.92 5.61 -6.85
CA TYR A 82 11.83 5.02 -5.86
C TYR A 82 12.61 3.87 -6.50
N ARG A 83 13.69 3.44 -5.85
CA ARG A 83 14.51 2.34 -6.33
C ARG A 83 14.00 1.00 -5.79
N LYS A 84 14.45 -0.10 -6.40
CA LYS A 84 14.08 -1.45 -5.95
C LYS A 84 14.65 -1.76 -4.56
N GLU A 85 15.79 -1.16 -4.23
CA GLU A 85 16.46 -1.32 -2.93
C GLU A 85 15.68 -0.61 -1.80
N ASP A 86 14.79 0.33 -2.15
CA ASP A 86 13.95 1.05 -1.18
C ASP A 86 12.70 0.24 -0.77
N VAL A 87 12.48 -0.94 -1.37
CA VAL A 87 11.36 -1.81 -1.01
C VAL A 87 11.62 -2.44 0.37
N THR A 88 10.81 -2.02 1.34
CA THR A 88 10.94 -2.53 2.71
C THR A 88 10.41 -3.97 2.86
N PRO A 89 10.84 -4.70 3.91
CA PRO A 89 10.28 -6.02 4.22
C PRO A 89 8.75 -6.01 4.35
N TYR A 90 8.17 -4.96 4.93
CA TYR A 90 6.71 -4.82 5.05
C TYR A 90 6.01 -4.72 3.70
N MET A 91 6.59 -3.99 2.74
CA MET A 91 6.07 -3.88 1.38
C MET A 91 6.14 -5.22 0.65
N HIS A 92 7.25 -5.94 0.81
CA HIS A 92 7.40 -7.29 0.25
C HIS A 92 6.33 -8.24 0.79
N VAL A 93 6.17 -8.32 2.12
CA VAL A 93 5.14 -9.14 2.76
C VAL A 93 3.74 -8.76 2.29
N PHE A 94 3.47 -7.46 2.23
CA PHE A 94 2.18 -6.93 1.79
C PHE A 94 1.79 -7.39 0.39
N ALA A 95 2.70 -7.31 -0.59
CA ALA A 95 2.38 -7.63 -1.97
C ALA A 95 2.52 -9.12 -2.32
N LYS A 96 3.32 -9.89 -1.57
CA LYS A 96 3.62 -11.30 -1.90
C LYS A 96 2.98 -12.33 -0.99
N HIS A 97 2.80 -12.02 0.29
CA HIS A 97 2.37 -13.01 1.30
C HIS A 97 0.97 -12.74 1.85
N VAL A 98 0.54 -11.48 1.94
CA VAL A 98 -0.82 -11.15 2.40
C VAL A 98 -1.91 -11.82 1.55
N PRO A 99 -1.86 -11.85 0.21
CA PRO A 99 -2.89 -12.56 -0.57
C PRO A 99 -3.00 -14.04 -0.21
N GLN A 100 -1.87 -14.73 0.02
CA GLN A 100 -1.85 -16.12 0.46
C GLN A 100 -2.52 -16.27 1.84
N PHE A 101 -2.21 -15.38 2.79
CA PHE A 101 -2.85 -15.39 4.10
C PHE A 101 -4.35 -15.13 4.01
N LEU A 102 -4.79 -14.23 3.14
CA LEU A 102 -6.23 -13.98 2.92
C LEU A 102 -6.95 -15.24 2.44
N ARG A 103 -6.36 -16.00 1.51
CA ARG A 103 -6.93 -17.28 1.03
C ARG A 103 -7.06 -18.29 2.19
N GLN A 104 -6.00 -18.49 2.95
CA GLN A 104 -5.98 -19.43 4.09
C GLN A 104 -6.94 -19.04 5.22
N LEU A 105 -7.07 -17.75 5.50
CA LEU A 105 -8.00 -17.26 6.51
C LEU A 105 -9.44 -17.40 6.05
N LYS A 106 -9.72 -17.11 4.78
CA LYS A 106 -11.04 -17.28 4.18
C LYS A 106 -11.51 -18.73 4.27
N GLU A 107 -10.67 -19.71 3.96
CA GLU A 107 -10.98 -21.15 4.10
C GLU A 107 -11.41 -21.52 5.53
N LYS A 108 -10.91 -20.79 6.53
CA LYS A 108 -11.23 -20.97 7.95
C LYS A 108 -12.40 -20.09 8.42
N GLY A 109 -13.02 -19.30 7.55
CA GLY A 109 -14.05 -18.33 7.90
C GLY A 109 -13.53 -17.15 8.74
N LEU A 110 -12.22 -16.87 8.69
CA LEU A 110 -11.55 -15.83 9.47
C LEU A 110 -11.18 -14.63 8.60
N SER A 111 -10.96 -13.48 9.24
CA SER A 111 -10.47 -12.26 8.60
C SER A 111 -9.06 -11.91 9.08
N LEU A 112 -8.34 -11.09 8.29
CA LEU A 112 -6.98 -10.67 8.63
C LEU A 112 -6.91 -9.85 9.92
N GLN A 113 -8.03 -9.23 10.34
CA GLN A 113 -8.10 -8.43 11.56
C GLN A 113 -7.77 -9.24 12.82
N ILE A 114 -8.04 -10.55 12.82
CA ILE A 114 -7.74 -11.44 13.95
C ILE A 114 -6.24 -11.57 14.20
N LEU A 115 -5.42 -11.41 13.15
CA LEU A 115 -3.96 -11.44 13.26
C LEU A 115 -3.36 -10.07 13.66
N SER A 116 -4.20 -9.06 13.92
CA SER A 116 -3.77 -7.73 14.32
C SER A 116 -3.39 -7.67 15.80
N THR A 117 -2.32 -6.97 16.11
CA THR A 117 -1.89 -6.65 17.49
C THR A 117 -2.65 -5.45 18.08
N SER A 118 -3.61 -4.86 17.37
CA SER A 118 -4.28 -3.63 17.79
C SER A 118 -5.00 -3.72 19.15
N SER A 119 -5.51 -4.89 19.53
CA SER A 119 -6.15 -5.10 20.83
C SER A 119 -5.16 -4.99 22.00
N ILE A 120 -3.90 -5.41 21.79
CA ILE A 120 -2.83 -5.32 22.79
C ILE A 120 -2.43 -3.86 22.99
N GLU A 121 -2.24 -3.12 21.89
CA GLU A 121 -1.90 -1.69 21.93
C GLU A 121 -3.00 -0.88 22.64
N LYS A 122 -4.28 -1.14 22.36
CA LYS A 122 -5.41 -0.48 23.04
C LYS A 122 -5.43 -0.77 24.53
N LYS A 123 -5.12 -2.01 24.94
CA LYS A 123 -5.05 -2.38 26.36
C LYS A 123 -3.95 -1.58 27.07
N ASN A 124 -2.77 -1.47 26.46
CA ASN A 124 -1.64 -0.73 27.04
C ASN A 124 -1.91 0.78 27.17
N HIS A 125 -2.73 1.37 26.29
CA HIS A 125 -3.13 2.78 26.39
C HIS A 125 -4.15 3.07 27.50
N ASN A 126 -4.89 2.04 27.94
CA ASN A 126 -5.90 2.15 28.99
C ASN A 126 -5.38 1.73 30.39
N GLN A 127 -4.09 1.38 30.49
CA GLN A 127 -3.38 1.11 31.75
C GLN A 127 -2.74 2.40 32.26
#